data_AF-A0A1I6YSQ7-F1
#
_entry.id   AF-A0A1I6YSQ7-F1
#
_cell.length_a   1.000
_cell.length_b   1.000
_cell.length_c   1.000
_cell.angle_alpha   90.00
_cell.angle_beta   90.00
_cell.angle_gamma   90.00
#
_symmetry.space_group_name_H-M   'P 1'
#
loop_
_entity.id
_entity.type
_entity.pdbx_description
1 polymer ?
#
loop_
_entity_poly.entity_id
_entity_poly.type
_entity_poly.pdbx_seq_one_letter_code
_entity_poly.pdbx_strand_id
1 'polypeptide(L)'
;MKILITVAFAALSLFTSAQVSGDLKNDNRNLLTATDFKLKGKTQGVMYFNIAVDSEGKVSSVVLDRTKSTIKSTPSMIQAKNTILGYQFQKGTHYPKYHQGVVKITFVKEN
;
A
#
# COMPACT_ATOMS: atom_id res chain seq x y z
N MET A 1 -14.68 21.89 29.39
CA MET A 1 -13.94 20.60 29.30
C MET A 1 -14.39 19.73 28.12
N LYS A 2 -15.71 19.55 27.87
CA LYS A 2 -16.21 18.73 26.75
C LYS A 2 -15.69 19.20 25.37
N ILE A 3 -15.68 20.51 25.10
CA ILE A 3 -15.21 21.09 23.83
C ILE A 3 -13.73 20.78 23.56
N LEU A 4 -12.87 20.80 24.59
CA LEU A 4 -11.44 20.49 24.46
C LEU A 4 -11.20 19.02 24.08
N ILE A 5 -11.99 18.10 24.63
CA ILE A 5 -11.91 16.66 24.30
C ILE A 5 -12.37 16.42 22.86
N THR A 6 -13.42 17.12 22.40
CA THR A 6 -13.91 17.01 21.02
C THR A 6 -12.91 17.54 20.00
N VAL A 7 -12.23 18.65 20.29
CA VAL A 7 -11.19 19.22 19.41
C VAL A 7 -9.95 18.32 19.36
N ALA A 8 -9.53 17.74 20.49
CA ALA A 8 -8.42 16.81 20.52
C ALA A 8 -8.71 15.52 19.71
N PHE A 9 -9.94 15.00 19.76
CA PHE A 9 -10.33 13.83 18.98
C PHE A 9 -10.38 14.11 17.46
N ALA A 10 -10.81 15.31 17.06
CA ALA A 10 -10.86 15.72 15.66
C ALA A 10 -9.45 15.83 15.03
N ALA A 11 -8.46 16.35 15.78
CA ALA A 11 -7.10 16.54 15.28
C ALA A 11 -6.37 15.22 14.97
N LEU A 12 -6.68 14.14 15.68
CA LEU A 12 -6.07 12.82 15.48
C LEU A 12 -6.54 12.11 14.20
N SER A 13 -7.71 12.48 13.67
CA SER A 13 -8.31 11.82 12.49
C SER A 13 -7.61 12.15 11.16
N LEU A 14 -6.85 13.24 11.11
CA LEU A 14 -6.24 13.77 9.87
C LEU A 14 -5.03 12.97 9.37
N PHE A 15 -4.52 12.00 10.13
CA PHE A 15 -3.27 11.29 9.80
C PHE A 15 -3.46 9.89 9.22
N THR A 16 -4.68 9.49 8.87
CA THR A 16 -4.91 8.15 8.31
C THR A 16 -4.65 8.13 6.80
N SER A 17 -3.45 7.70 6.41
CA SER A 17 -3.15 7.35 5.02
C SER A 17 -3.19 5.84 4.85
N ALA A 18 -4.26 5.32 4.24
CA ALA A 18 -4.38 3.90 3.96
C ALA A 18 -3.49 3.51 2.75
N GLN A 19 -2.43 2.74 3.01
CA GLN A 19 -1.49 2.32 1.96
C GLN A 19 -1.79 0.95 1.38
N VAL A 20 -2.51 0.11 2.13
CA VAL A 20 -3.07 -1.15 1.67
C VAL A 20 -4.59 -1.05 1.75
N SER A 21 -5.27 -1.48 0.70
CA SER A 21 -6.74 -1.45 0.58
C SER A 21 -7.25 -2.63 -0.25
N GLY A 22 -8.56 -2.74 -0.43
CA GLY A 22 -9.20 -3.90 -1.07
C GLY A 22 -9.43 -5.06 -0.10
N ASP A 23 -9.59 -6.26 -0.64
CA ASP A 23 -9.99 -7.45 0.13
C ASP A 23 -8.97 -7.78 1.22
N LEU A 24 -7.67 -7.59 0.95
CA LEU A 24 -6.60 -7.72 1.95
C LEU A 24 -6.85 -6.90 3.21
N LYS A 25 -7.41 -5.70 3.08
CA LYS A 25 -7.74 -4.84 4.23
C LYS A 25 -9.07 -5.28 4.87
N ASN A 26 -10.07 -5.61 4.06
CA ASN A 26 -11.40 -6.01 4.55
C ASN A 26 -11.32 -7.28 5.42
N ASP A 27 -10.49 -8.23 5.01
CA ASP A 27 -10.25 -9.49 5.71
C ASP A 27 -9.14 -9.39 6.76
N ASN A 28 -8.64 -8.18 7.04
CA ASN A 28 -7.58 -7.89 8.01
C ASN A 28 -6.33 -8.76 7.82
N ARG A 29 -5.96 -9.03 6.56
CA ARG A 29 -4.74 -9.77 6.24
C ARG A 29 -3.52 -8.87 6.38
N ASN A 30 -2.85 -8.98 7.53
CA ASN A 30 -1.76 -8.09 7.90
C ASN A 30 -0.51 -8.28 7.03
N LEU A 31 0.15 -7.16 6.71
CA LEU A 31 1.49 -7.13 6.14
C LEU A 31 2.51 -7.35 7.27
N LEU A 32 3.38 -8.36 7.12
CA LEU A 32 4.41 -8.70 8.10
C LEU A 32 5.74 -8.00 7.82
N THR A 33 5.99 -7.60 6.57
CA THR A 33 7.21 -6.88 6.23
C THR A 33 7.18 -5.46 6.79
N ALA A 34 8.18 -5.11 7.60
CA ALA A 34 8.47 -3.70 7.91
C ALA A 34 9.04 -3.04 6.65
N THR A 35 8.21 -2.29 5.93
CA THR A 35 8.65 -1.57 4.73
C THR A 35 8.02 -0.19 4.69
N ASP A 36 8.80 0.77 4.19
CA ASP A 36 8.30 2.10 3.87
C ASP A 36 7.51 2.06 2.55
N PHE A 37 6.30 2.61 2.58
CA PHE A 37 5.48 2.83 1.39
C PHE A 37 5.93 4.10 0.63
N LYS A 38 6.98 4.77 1.11
CA LYS A 38 7.62 5.91 0.48
C LYS A 38 8.92 5.48 -0.20
N LEU A 39 9.03 5.80 -1.49
CA LEU A 39 10.24 5.59 -2.28
C LEU A 39 10.82 6.93 -2.71
N LYS A 40 12.15 7.02 -2.77
CA LYS A 40 12.80 8.17 -3.38
C LYS A 40 12.76 8.06 -4.90
N GLY A 41 12.53 9.18 -5.57
CA GLY A 41 12.52 9.25 -7.03
C GLY A 41 12.78 10.65 -7.56
N LYS A 42 12.90 10.75 -8.88
CA LYS A 42 13.09 12.03 -9.59
C LYS A 42 11.86 12.93 -9.56
N THR A 43 10.68 12.34 -9.45
CA THR A 43 9.38 13.02 -9.48
C THR A 43 8.57 12.64 -8.25
N GLN A 44 7.93 13.63 -7.63
CA GLN A 44 6.97 13.39 -6.57
C GLN A 44 5.63 12.91 -7.14
N GLY A 45 4.98 11.97 -6.46
CA GLY A 45 3.67 11.48 -6.86
C GLY A 45 3.30 10.15 -6.23
N VAL A 46 2.25 9.52 -6.73
CA VAL A 46 1.74 8.25 -6.19
C VAL A 46 1.51 7.25 -7.31
N MET A 47 1.73 5.98 -7.01
CA MET A 47 1.39 4.86 -7.87
C MET A 47 0.51 3.87 -7.11
N TYR A 48 -0.53 3.38 -7.77
CA TYR A 48 -1.44 2.37 -7.24
C TYR A 48 -1.20 1.05 -7.97
N PHE A 49 -1.06 -0.02 -7.20
CA PHE A 49 -0.81 -1.36 -7.72
C PHE A 49 -1.86 -2.33 -7.23
N ASN A 50 -2.53 -3.00 -8.14
CA ASN A 50 -3.36 -4.16 -7.85
C ASN A 50 -2.44 -5.35 -7.61
N ILE A 51 -2.57 -5.99 -6.45
CA ILE A 51 -1.78 -7.14 -6.05
C ILE A 51 -2.64 -8.36 -5.79
N ALA A 52 -2.05 -9.53 -6.00
CA ALA A 52 -2.63 -10.81 -5.59
C ALA A 52 -1.66 -11.53 -4.66
N VAL A 53 -2.14 -11.96 -3.50
CA VAL A 53 -1.33 -12.65 -2.48
C VAL A 53 -1.77 -14.11 -2.40
N ASP A 54 -0.81 -15.03 -2.44
CA ASP A 54 -1.09 -16.46 -2.33
C ASP A 54 -1.42 -16.91 -0.90
N SER A 55 -1.68 -18.21 -0.68
CA SER A 55 -1.95 -18.79 0.64
C SER A 55 -0.73 -18.75 1.59
N GLU A 56 0.49 -18.71 1.04
CA GLU A 56 1.73 -18.58 1.81
C GLU A 56 1.98 -17.14 2.28
N GLY A 57 1.23 -16.18 1.75
CA GLY A 57 1.41 -14.76 2.06
C GLY A 57 2.39 -14.05 1.13
N LYS A 58 2.83 -14.68 0.05
CA LYS A 58 3.71 -14.05 -0.94
C LYS A 58 2.88 -13.31 -1.99
N VAL A 59 3.40 -12.18 -2.44
CA VAL A 59 2.80 -11.45 -3.56
C VAL A 59 3.09 -12.19 -4.86
N SER A 60 2.04 -12.73 -5.47
CA SER A 60 2.09 -13.51 -6.72
C SER A 60 1.96 -12.66 -7.98
N SER A 61 1.27 -11.51 -7.90
CA SER A 61 1.06 -10.61 -9.03
C SER A 61 1.05 -9.16 -8.56
N VAL A 62 1.57 -8.27 -9.42
CA VAL A 62 1.63 -6.82 -9.22
C VAL A 62 1.36 -6.12 -10.54
N VAL A 63 0.23 -5.42 -10.63
CA VAL A 63 -0.23 -4.72 -11.84
C VAL A 63 -0.47 -3.25 -11.53
N LEU A 64 0.17 -2.35 -12.29
CA LEU A 64 0.00 -0.90 -12.14
C LEU A 64 -1.41 -0.46 -12.59
N ASP A 65 -2.13 0.22 -11.73
CA ASP A 65 -3.33 0.97 -12.11
C ASP A 65 -2.92 2.34 -12.65
N ARG A 66 -2.81 2.44 -13.97
CA ARG A 66 -2.43 3.67 -14.67
C ARG A 66 -3.48 4.79 -14.54
N THR A 67 -4.73 4.45 -14.26
CA THR A 67 -5.83 5.43 -14.18
C THR A 67 -5.77 6.21 -12.86
N LYS A 68 -5.32 5.56 -11.78
CA LYS A 68 -5.19 6.17 -10.45
C LYS A 68 -3.78 6.70 -10.16
N SER A 69 -2.78 6.25 -10.92
CA SER A 69 -1.37 6.63 -10.70
C SER A 69 -1.04 7.98 -11.34
N THR A 70 -0.28 8.81 -10.64
CA THR A 70 0.13 10.13 -11.13
C THR A 70 1.47 10.11 -11.85
N ILE A 71 2.32 9.11 -11.57
CA ILE A 71 3.64 8.96 -12.18
C ILE A 71 3.56 7.97 -13.34
N LYS A 72 4.12 8.35 -14.50
CA LYS A 72 4.20 7.51 -15.71
C LYS A 72 5.61 6.96 -15.99
N SER A 73 6.57 7.26 -15.13
CA SER A 73 7.98 6.85 -15.24
C SER A 73 8.14 5.32 -15.11
N THR A 74 8.65 4.68 -16.16
CA THR A 74 8.95 3.23 -16.18
C THR A 74 9.97 2.83 -15.10
N PRO A 75 11.09 3.56 -14.89
CA PRO A 75 12.01 3.25 -13.80
C PRO A 75 11.33 3.24 -12.42
N SER A 76 10.49 4.24 -12.14
CA SER A 76 9.76 4.34 -10.87
C SER A 76 8.76 3.19 -10.72
N MET A 77 8.08 2.81 -11.81
CA MET A 77 7.18 1.66 -11.81
C MET A 77 7.91 0.36 -11.49
N ILE A 78 9.08 0.12 -12.10
CA ILE A 78 9.88 -1.08 -11.84
C ILE A 78 10.37 -1.10 -10.39
N GLN A 79 10.87 0.03 -9.88
CA GLN A 79 11.32 0.16 -8.49
C GLN A 79 10.19 -0.18 -7.51
N ALA A 80 9.02 0.44 -7.66
CA ALA A 80 7.86 0.15 -6.82
C ALA A 80 7.39 -1.31 -6.95
N LYS A 81 7.35 -1.85 -8.17
CA LYS A 81 6.98 -3.25 -8.40
C LYS A 81 7.91 -4.21 -7.66
N ASN A 82 9.23 -4.00 -7.76
CA ASN A 82 10.21 -4.84 -7.09
C ASN A 82 10.10 -4.74 -5.56
N THR A 83 9.85 -3.55 -5.03
CA THR A 83 9.58 -3.35 -3.61
C THR A 83 8.35 -4.15 -3.16
N ILE A 84 7.23 -4.04 -3.89
CA ILE A 84 5.98 -4.72 -3.56
C ILE A 84 6.11 -6.24 -3.67
N LEU A 85 6.88 -6.76 -4.64
CA LEU A 85 7.14 -8.19 -4.76
C LEU A 85 7.88 -8.77 -3.53
N GLY A 86 8.62 -7.92 -2.79
CA GLY A 86 9.25 -8.30 -1.52
C GLY A 86 8.30 -8.31 -0.31
N TYR A 87 7.02 -7.97 -0.49
CA TYR A 87 6.07 -7.92 0.62
C TYR A 87 5.63 -9.32 1.03
N GLN A 88 5.60 -9.54 2.35
CA GLN A 88 5.16 -10.77 2.97
C GLN A 88 3.94 -10.46 3.84
N PHE A 89 2.82 -11.08 3.50
CA PHE A 89 1.58 -11.01 4.26
C PHE A 89 1.43 -12.23 5.17
N GLN A 90 0.47 -12.15 6.09
CA GLN A 90 0.12 -13.26 6.96
C GLN A 90 -0.33 -14.48 6.14
N LYS A 91 0.30 -15.64 6.39
CA LYS A 91 -0.14 -16.93 5.83
C LYS A 91 -1.50 -17.32 6.41
N GLY A 92 -2.32 -18.00 5.63
CA GLY A 92 -3.62 -18.49 6.09
C GLY A 92 -4.35 -19.30 5.03
N THR A 93 -4.96 -20.40 5.46
CA THR A 93 -5.77 -21.28 4.60
C THR A 93 -7.21 -20.80 4.47
N HIS A 94 -7.64 -19.87 5.34
CA HIS A 94 -8.97 -19.24 5.30
C HIS A 94 -9.08 -18.10 4.29
N TYR A 95 -7.95 -17.65 3.72
CA TYR A 95 -7.94 -16.64 2.67
C TYR A 95 -8.14 -17.28 1.29
N PRO A 96 -8.71 -16.54 0.31
CA PRO A 96 -8.75 -16.98 -1.08
C PRO A 96 -7.34 -17.32 -1.61
N LYS A 97 -7.26 -18.29 -2.53
CA LYS A 97 -5.99 -18.74 -3.14
C LYS A 97 -5.19 -17.59 -3.75
N TYR A 98 -5.87 -16.60 -4.32
CA TYR A 98 -5.28 -15.36 -4.82
C TYR A 98 -6.03 -14.17 -4.23
N HIS A 99 -5.64 -13.78 -3.03
CA HIS A 99 -6.28 -12.72 -2.28
C HIS A 99 -5.91 -11.35 -2.86
N GLN A 100 -6.89 -10.61 -3.37
CA GLN A 100 -6.68 -9.35 -4.07
C GLN A 100 -6.56 -8.16 -3.11
N GLY A 101 -5.75 -7.18 -3.49
CA GLY A 101 -5.69 -5.90 -2.79
C GLY A 101 -5.02 -4.83 -3.63
N VAL A 102 -4.94 -3.63 -3.06
CA VAL A 102 -4.33 -2.47 -3.69
C VAL A 102 -3.29 -1.88 -2.76
N VAL A 103 -2.06 -1.73 -3.28
CA VAL A 103 -0.95 -1.06 -2.59
C VAL A 103 -0.72 0.31 -3.22
N LYS A 104 -0.67 1.33 -2.39
CA LYS A 104 -0.28 2.70 -2.75
C LYS A 104 1.18 2.93 -2.37
N ILE A 105 2.00 3.28 -3.36
CA ILE A 105 3.38 3.71 -3.17
C ILE A 105 3.48 5.21 -3.42
N THR A 106 4.12 5.94 -2.51
CA THR A 106 4.34 7.38 -2.61
C THR A 106 5.80 7.63 -2.99
N PHE A 107 6.03 8.35 -4.08
CA PHE A 107 7.35 8.81 -4.43
C PHE A 107 7.59 10.20 -3.88
N VAL A 108 8.70 10.37 -3.17
CA VAL A 108 9.21 11.65 -2.71
C VAL A 108 10.40 12.06 -3.57
N LYS A 109 10.48 13.35 -3.89
CA LYS A 109 11.59 13.88 -4.68
C LYS A 109 12.88 13.75 -3.87
N GLU A 110 13.91 13.13 -4.45
CA GLU A 110 15.25 13.16 -3.88
C GLU A 110 15.85 14.54 -4.16
N ASN A 111 16.27 15.25 -3.10
CA ASN A 111 16.91 16.56 -3.17
C ASN A 111 18.37 16.44 -3.59
#